data_AF-A0A2N9IYW0-F1
#
_entry.id   AF-A0A2N9IYW0-F1
#
_cell.length_a   1.000
_cell.length_b   1.000
_cell.length_c   1.000
_cell.angle_alpha   90.00
_cell.angle_beta   90.00
_cell.angle_gamma   90.00
#
_symmetry.space_group_name_H-M   'P 1'
#
loop_
_entity.id
_entity.type
_entity.pdbx_description
1 polymer ?
#
loop_
_entity_poly.entity_id
_entity_poly.type
_entity_poly.pdbx_seq_one_letter_code
_entity_poly.pdbx_strand_id
1 'polypeptide(L)'
;MLASGRRGVFDGVIEGLHQHWKYKEVVQVITMQRLFRQVIYTAKLLEAESGGMLVSVDKLKEGHAIIIYRGKNYRRPLKPGHKNLLTKREALHRSLEMQRLGSLKYFAYQRQRAISDLRLKLAELQESRSIDQRECELAQTIS
;
A
#
# COMPACT_ATOMS: atom_id res chain seq x y z
N MET A 1 16.31 1.80 -16.76
CA MET A 1 15.64 1.25 -15.56
C MET A 1 15.35 2.44 -14.67
N LEU A 2 14.09 2.60 -14.24
CA LEU A 2 13.66 3.78 -13.50
C LEU A 2 13.17 3.37 -12.12
N ALA A 3 13.59 4.08 -11.07
CA ALA A 3 13.16 3.81 -9.70
C ALA A 3 12.20 4.91 -9.22
N SER A 4 10.95 4.53 -8.91
CA SER A 4 9.94 5.44 -8.34
C SER A 4 10.03 5.50 -6.81
N GLY A 5 10.77 4.58 -6.18
CA GLY A 5 11.01 4.55 -4.75
C GLY A 5 9.71 4.41 -3.94
N ARG A 6 9.67 4.99 -2.74
CA ARG A 6 8.46 5.03 -1.89
C ARG A 6 7.50 6.18 -2.22
N ARG A 7 7.94 7.16 -3.02
CA ARG A 7 7.20 8.40 -3.31
C ARG A 7 6.11 8.22 -4.37
N GLY A 8 6.12 7.09 -5.07
CA GLY A 8 5.17 6.79 -6.13
C GLY A 8 5.44 7.59 -7.39
N VAL A 9 4.42 7.69 -8.26
CA VAL A 9 4.49 8.40 -9.52
C VAL A 9 4.39 9.90 -9.29
N PHE A 10 5.33 10.65 -9.85
CA PHE A 10 5.36 12.11 -9.87
C PHE A 10 5.96 12.55 -11.20
N ASP A 11 5.96 13.85 -11.47
CA ASP A 11 6.35 14.42 -12.77
C ASP A 11 7.68 13.86 -13.32
N GLY A 12 8.75 13.93 -12.52
CA GLY A 12 10.06 13.41 -12.93
C GLY A 12 10.14 11.89 -13.20
N VAL A 13 9.18 11.10 -12.71
CA VAL A 13 9.07 9.67 -13.07
C VAL A 13 8.60 9.53 -14.51
N ILE A 14 7.60 10.31 -14.92
CA ILE A 14 7.03 10.27 -16.26
C ILE A 14 7.98 10.93 -17.26
N GLU A 15 8.63 12.04 -16.91
CA GLU A 15 9.70 12.61 -17.73
C GLU A 15 10.82 11.58 -17.96
N GLY A 16 11.20 10.85 -16.92
CA GLY A 16 12.18 9.78 -17.00
C GLY A 16 11.75 8.63 -17.92
N LEU A 17 10.47 8.27 -17.94
CA LEU A 17 9.90 7.32 -18.90
C LEU A 17 10.04 7.85 -20.33
N HIS A 18 9.57 9.07 -20.59
CA HIS A 18 9.63 9.69 -21.90
C HIS A 18 11.05 9.84 -22.44
N GLN A 19 12.03 10.08 -21.57
CA GLN A 19 13.44 10.14 -21.93
C GLN A 19 14.00 8.75 -22.32
N HIS A 20 13.69 7.70 -21.55
CA HIS A 20 14.08 6.32 -21.92
C HIS A 20 13.45 5.90 -23.24
N TRP A 21 12.21 6.30 -23.45
CA TRP A 21 11.43 6.09 -24.65
C TRP A 21 11.98 6.78 -25.89
N LYS A 22 13.00 7.64 -25.77
CA LYS A 22 13.74 8.17 -26.92
C LYS A 22 14.55 7.10 -27.64
N TYR A 23 15.09 6.12 -26.90
CA TYR A 23 16.04 5.14 -27.45
C TYR A 23 15.64 3.69 -27.19
N LYS A 24 14.64 3.44 -26.33
CA LYS A 24 14.16 2.10 -25.99
C LYS A 24 12.64 2.09 -26.03
N GLU A 25 12.03 0.99 -26.45
CA GLU A 25 10.57 0.93 -26.52
C GLU A 25 9.91 0.47 -25.21
N VAL A 26 10.68 -0.19 -24.35
CA VAL A 26 10.21 -0.79 -23.10
C VAL A 26 10.98 -0.20 -21.93
N VAL A 27 10.27 0.10 -20.84
CA VAL A 27 10.88 0.56 -19.59
C VAL A 27 10.34 -0.24 -18.42
N GLN A 28 11.26 -0.62 -17.54
CA GLN A 28 10.97 -1.20 -16.25
C GLN A 28 11.02 -0.11 -15.16
N VAL A 29 9.89 0.06 -14.47
CA VAL A 29 9.74 0.95 -13.32
C VAL A 29 9.69 0.11 -12.05
N ILE A 30 10.61 0.37 -11.11
CA ILE A 30 10.63 -0.34 -9.83
C ILE A 30 9.92 0.49 -8.76
N THR A 31 8.97 -0.15 -8.07
CA THR A 31 8.26 0.39 -6.92
C THR A 31 8.57 -0.39 -5.65
N MET A 32 8.78 0.32 -4.55
CA MET A 32 9.03 -0.26 -3.21
C MET A 32 7.74 -0.42 -2.39
N GLN A 33 6.58 -0.31 -3.02
CA GLN A 33 5.29 -0.48 -2.35
C GLN A 33 5.10 -1.94 -1.91
N ARG A 34 4.66 -2.11 -0.66
CA ARG A 34 4.45 -3.43 -0.05
C ARG A 34 3.09 -4.04 -0.41
N LEU A 35 2.07 -3.20 -0.61
CA LEU A 35 0.71 -3.64 -0.90
C LEU A 35 0.49 -3.77 -2.40
N PHE A 36 0.13 -4.97 -2.86
CA PHE A 36 -0.11 -5.23 -4.29
C PHE A 36 -1.21 -4.32 -4.87
N ARG A 37 -2.26 -3.99 -4.10
CA ARG A 37 -3.28 -3.01 -4.51
C ARG A 37 -2.69 -1.64 -4.86
N GLN A 38 -1.67 -1.19 -4.14
CA GLN A 38 -0.98 0.08 -4.44
C GLN A 38 -0.11 -0.05 -5.70
N VAL A 39 0.50 -1.21 -5.92
CA VAL A 39 1.28 -1.50 -7.13
C VAL A 39 0.39 -1.44 -8.36
N ILE A 40 -0.78 -2.09 -8.32
CA ILE A 40 -1.75 -2.06 -9.42
C ILE A 40 -2.27 -0.65 -9.66
N TYR A 41 -2.58 0.11 -8.60
CA TYR A 41 -2.96 1.52 -8.73
C TYR A 41 -1.85 2.34 -9.40
N THR A 42 -0.60 2.13 -9.00
CA THR A 42 0.57 2.79 -9.58
C THR A 42 0.74 2.41 -11.04
N ALA A 43 0.56 1.13 -11.40
CA ALA A 43 0.63 0.68 -12.79
C ALA A 43 -0.43 1.36 -13.67
N LYS A 44 -1.68 1.43 -13.21
CA LYS A 44 -2.77 2.14 -13.90
C LYS A 44 -2.49 3.64 -14.04
N LEU A 45 -1.94 4.26 -13.00
CA LEU A 45 -1.57 5.67 -13.03
C LEU A 45 -0.44 5.92 -14.03
N LEU A 46 0.57 5.05 -14.08
CA LEU A 46 1.64 5.15 -15.06
C LEU A 46 1.10 5.01 -16.49
N GLU A 47 0.21 4.05 -16.75
CA GLU A 47 -0.45 3.87 -18.05
C GLU A 47 -1.23 5.14 -18.47
N ALA A 48 -2.07 5.67 -17.59
CA ALA A 48 -2.88 6.86 -17.87
C ALA A 48 -2.05 8.12 -18.12
N GLU A 49 -1.00 8.34 -17.32
CA GLU A 49 -0.21 9.59 -17.35
C GLU A 49 0.88 9.58 -18.45
N SER A 50 1.47 8.41 -18.71
CA SER A 50 2.51 8.28 -19.74
C SER A 50 1.94 7.98 -21.13
N GLY A 51 0.71 7.47 -21.23
CA GLY A 51 0.11 6.96 -22.46
C GLY A 51 0.75 5.67 -22.98
N GLY A 52 1.62 5.02 -22.18
CA GLY A 52 2.18 3.71 -22.48
C GLY A 52 1.26 2.58 -22.04
N MET A 53 1.46 1.40 -22.61
CA MET A 53 0.69 0.19 -22.32
C MET A 53 1.37 -0.63 -21.21
N LEU A 54 0.61 -1.00 -20.18
CA LEU A 54 1.09 -1.93 -19.17
C LEU A 54 1.31 -3.31 -19.81
N VAL A 55 2.53 -3.85 -19.69
CA VAL A 55 2.87 -5.18 -20.22
C VAL A 55 2.77 -6.23 -19.13
N SER A 56 3.47 -6.02 -18.01
CA SER A 56 3.46 -6.94 -16.88
C SER A 56 3.80 -6.24 -15.56
N VAL A 57 3.46 -6.91 -14.46
CA VAL A 57 3.86 -6.54 -13.11
C VAL A 57 4.51 -7.75 -12.46
N ASP A 58 5.81 -7.67 -12.25
CA ASP A 58 6.62 -8.77 -11.75
C ASP A 58 7.03 -8.52 -10.29
N LYS A 59 7.00 -9.56 -9.46
CA LYS A 59 7.43 -9.48 -8.05
C LYS A 59 8.95 -9.61 -7.96
N LEU A 60 9.60 -8.68 -7.26
CA LEU A 60 11.04 -8.71 -7.00
C LEU A 60 11.34 -9.11 -5.54
N LYS A 61 12.62 -9.36 -5.22
CA LYS A 61 13.10 -9.58 -3.84
C LYS A 61 12.66 -8.43 -2.92
N GLU A 62 12.78 -7.21 -3.43
CA GLU A 62 12.32 -5.99 -2.77
C GLU A 62 11.40 -5.21 -3.72
N GLY A 63 10.10 -5.24 -3.43
CA GLY A 63 9.10 -4.50 -4.20
C GLY A 63 8.64 -5.21 -5.47
N HIS A 64 8.29 -4.42 -6.48
CA HIS A 64 7.70 -4.90 -7.73
C HIS A 64 8.28 -4.12 -8.92
N ALA A 65 8.38 -4.80 -10.06
CA ALA A 65 8.74 -4.22 -11.34
C ALA A 65 7.49 -4.08 -12.21
N ILE A 66 7.19 -2.87 -12.65
CA ILE A 66 6.11 -2.56 -13.57
C ILE A 66 6.77 -2.35 -14.94
N ILE A 67 6.44 -3.19 -15.91
CA ILE A 67 6.99 -3.11 -17.26
C ILE A 67 5.96 -2.42 -18.15
N ILE A 68 6.39 -1.32 -18.78
CA ILE A 68 5.54 -0.48 -19.62
C ILE A 68 6.15 -0.37 -21.00
N TYR A 69 5.32 -0.60 -22.01
CA TYR A 69 5.64 -0.41 -23.40
C TYR A 69 5.13 0.94 -23.89
N ARG A 70 5.96 1.62 -24.68
CA ARG A 70 5.68 2.96 -25.19
C ARG A 70 4.49 3.02 -26.17
N GLY A 71 4.30 1.98 -26.97
CA GLY A 71 3.38 1.98 -28.12
C GLY A 71 4.09 2.27 -29.45
N LYS A 72 3.58 1.66 -30.54
CA LYS A 72 4.13 1.81 -31.91
C LYS A 72 4.00 3.24 -32.45
N ASN A 73 3.02 4.01 -31.98
CA ASN A 73 2.68 5.36 -32.47
C ASN A 73 3.09 6.49 -31.52
N TYR A 74 4.06 6.24 -30.65
CA TYR A 74 4.43 7.23 -29.65
C TYR A 74 4.96 8.52 -30.27
N ARG A 75 4.35 9.64 -29.86
CA ARG A 75 4.82 10.99 -30.14
C ARG A 75 5.13 11.64 -28.81
N ARG A 76 6.35 12.13 -28.66
CA ARG A 76 6.76 12.85 -27.45
C ARG A 76 5.82 14.05 -27.26
N PRO A 77 5.19 14.23 -26.09
CA PRO A 77 4.42 15.42 -25.81
C PRO A 77 5.32 16.67 -25.94
N LEU A 78 4.86 17.68 -26.67
CA LEU A 78 5.63 18.92 -26.89
C LEU A 78 5.71 19.80 -25.62
N LYS A 79 4.74 19.65 -24.72
CA LYS A 79 4.72 20.33 -23.41
C LYS A 79 5.07 19.30 -22.33
N PRO A 80 6.10 19.53 -21.51
CA PRO A 80 6.47 18.63 -20.41
C PRO A 80 5.47 18.65 -19.24
N GLY A 81 4.48 19.54 -19.25
CA GLY A 81 3.57 19.69 -18.11
C GLY A 81 2.47 18.64 -18.08
N HIS A 82 2.68 17.57 -17.32
CA HIS A 82 1.60 16.72 -16.85
C HIS A 82 0.82 17.47 -15.77
N LYS A 83 -0.22 18.23 -16.15
CA LYS A 83 -1.01 19.07 -15.23
C LYS A 83 -1.62 18.32 -14.04
N ASN A 84 -1.73 17.00 -14.14
CA ASN A 84 -2.35 16.13 -13.15
C ASN A 84 -1.34 15.48 -12.19
N LEU A 85 -0.02 15.62 -12.43
CA LEU A 85 1.01 14.98 -11.62
C LEU A 85 1.47 15.86 -10.48
N LEU A 86 1.80 15.21 -9.36
CA LEU A 86 2.42 15.84 -8.21
C LEU A 86 3.83 16.30 -8.56
N THR A 87 4.23 17.44 -8.02
CA THR A 87 5.64 17.83 -7.98
C THR A 87 6.44 16.89 -7.10
N LYS A 88 7.77 16.86 -7.27
CA LYS A 88 8.67 16.05 -6.43
C LYS A 88 8.49 16.31 -4.94
N ARG A 89 8.21 17.56 -4.56
CA ARG A 89 8.00 17.98 -3.16
C ARG A 89 6.67 17.47 -2.62
N GLU A 90 5.59 17.62 -3.37
CA GLU A 90 4.26 17.16 -2.97
C GLU A 90 4.19 15.63 -2.91
N ALA A 91 4.82 14.93 -3.86
CA ALA A 91 4.91 13.48 -3.84
C ALA A 91 5.67 12.96 -2.61
N LEU A 92 6.74 13.66 -2.20
CA LEU A 92 7.44 13.36 -0.95
C LEU A 92 6.53 13.58 0.26
N HIS A 93 5.81 14.70 0.31
CA HIS A 93 4.87 15.02 1.39
C HIS A 93 3.80 13.93 1.53
N ARG A 94 3.13 13.58 0.42
CA ARG A 94 2.12 12.52 0.36
C ARG A 94 2.67 11.17 0.83
N SER A 95 3.91 10.85 0.45
CA SER A 95 4.57 9.62 0.88
C SER A 95 4.78 9.56 2.39
N LEU A 96 5.15 10.69 3.01
CA LEU A 96 5.34 10.78 4.46
C LEU A 96 3.99 10.69 5.19
N GLU A 97 2.96 11.36 4.69
CA GLU A 97 1.60 11.28 5.23
C GLU A 97 1.06 9.85 5.18
N MET A 98 1.23 9.15 4.05
CA MET A 98 0.83 7.75 3.91
C MET A 98 1.58 6.83 4.87
N GLN A 99 2.87 7.09 5.11
CA GLN A 99 3.65 6.35 6.10
C GLN A 99 3.12 6.57 7.53
N ARG A 100 2.81 7.82 7.88
CA ARG A 100 2.23 8.18 9.19
C ARG A 100 0.86 7.56 9.39
N LEU A 101 -0.03 7.66 8.40
CA LEU A 101 -1.36 7.07 8.43
C LEU A 101 -1.30 5.55 8.60
N GLY A 102 -0.38 4.88 7.87
CA GLY A 102 -0.17 3.44 8.00
C GLY A 102 0.25 3.04 9.41
N SER A 103 1.17 3.79 10.03
CA SER A 103 1.60 3.58 11.42
C SER A 103 0.45 3.76 12.40
N LEU A 104 -0.31 4.85 12.28
CA LEU A 104 -1.45 5.13 13.15
C LEU A 104 -2.54 4.05 13.04
N LYS A 105 -2.87 3.63 11.81
CA LYS A 105 -3.84 2.56 11.56
C LYS A 105 -3.39 1.23 12.19
N TYR A 106 -2.10 0.92 12.11
CA TYR A 106 -1.53 -0.26 12.76
C TYR A 106 -1.73 -0.20 14.28
N PHE A 107 -1.36 0.90 14.93
CA PHE A 107 -1.52 1.03 16.38
C PHE A 107 -2.99 1.00 16.81
N ALA A 108 -3.88 1.66 16.09
CA ALA A 108 -5.32 1.62 16.35
C ALA A 108 -5.86 0.18 16.26
N TYR A 109 -5.46 -0.57 15.23
CA TYR A 109 -5.84 -1.98 15.08
C TYR A 109 -5.32 -2.85 16.24
N GLN A 110 -4.05 -2.69 16.64
CA GLN A 110 -3.49 -3.44 17.76
C GLN A 110 -4.24 -3.15 19.07
N ARG A 111 -4.57 -1.88 19.33
CA ARG A 111 -5.38 -1.49 20.50
C ARG A 111 -6.77 -2.10 20.45
N GLN A 112 -7.43 -2.08 19.30
CA GLN A 112 -8.76 -2.68 19.15
C GLN A 112 -8.73 -4.19 19.42
N ARG A 113 -7.69 -4.88 18.94
CA ARG A 113 -7.49 -6.31 19.20
C ARG A 113 -7.28 -6.59 20.69
N ALA A 114 -6.39 -5.84 21.35
CA ALA A 114 -6.15 -5.99 22.78
C ALA A 114 -7.43 -5.75 23.62
N ILE A 115 -8.25 -4.76 23.26
CA ILE A 115 -9.55 -4.53 23.90
C ILE A 115 -10.48 -5.74 23.71
N SER A 116 -10.52 -6.29 22.50
CA SER A 116 -11.36 -7.46 22.19
C SER A 116 -10.91 -8.69 22.98
N ASP A 117 -9.61 -8.95 23.04
CA ASP A 117 -9.03 -10.06 23.78
C ASP A 117 -9.30 -9.94 25.29
N LEU A 118 -9.20 -8.73 25.86
CA LEU A 118 -9.53 -8.47 27.26
C LEU A 118 -11.01 -8.69 27.56
N ARG A 119 -11.91 -8.30 26.65
CA ARG A 119 -13.35 -8.54 26.81
C ARG A 119 -13.68 -10.03 26.83
N LEU A 120 -13.02 -10.84 25.99
CA LEU A 120 -13.19 -12.29 25.99
C LEU A 120 -12.73 -12.91 27.32
N LYS A 121 -11.52 -12.57 27.77
CA LYS A 121 -10.99 -13.05 29.07
C LYS A 121 -11.90 -12.67 30.24
N LEU A 122 -12.47 -11.47 30.21
CA LEU A 122 -13.38 -11.02 31.27
C LEU A 122 -14.68 -11.84 31.28
N ALA A 123 -15.22 -12.18 30.11
CA ALA A 123 -16.39 -13.05 29.99
C ALA A 123 -16.09 -14.47 30.51
N GLU A 124 -14.95 -15.06 30.13
CA GLU A 124 -14.52 -16.37 30.61
C GLU A 124 -14.39 -16.43 32.14
N LEU A 125 -13.77 -15.40 32.75
CA LEU A 125 -13.62 -15.32 34.21
C LEU A 125 -14.95 -15.10 34.94
N GLN A 126 -15.91 -14.41 34.33
CA GLN A 126 -17.25 -14.25 34.89
C GLN A 126 -18.02 -15.58 34.86
N GLU A 127 -17.88 -16.35 33.78
CA GLU A 127 -18.48 -17.67 33.66
C GLU A 127 -17.89 -18.64 34.68
N SER A 128 -16.56 -18.72 34.81
CA SER A 128 -15.91 -19.58 35.81
C SER A 128 -16.32 -19.21 37.24
N ARG A 129 -16.38 -17.91 37.57
CA ARG A 129 -16.84 -17.45 38.88
C ARG A 129 -18.28 -17.85 39.18
N SER A 130 -19.15 -17.83 38.17
CA SER A 130 -20.55 -18.24 38.33
C SER A 130 -20.72 -19.74 38.57
N ILE A 131 -19.80 -20.56 38.03
CA ILE A 131 -19.75 -22.00 38.24
C ILE A 131 -19.26 -22.28 39.67
N ASP A 132 -18.15 -21.67 40.09
CA ASP A 132 -17.59 -21.83 41.43
C ASP A 132 -18.60 -21.46 42.53
N GLN A 133 -19.38 -20.39 42.33
CA GLN A 133 -20.43 -19.99 43.28
C GLN A 133 -21.57 -21.01 43.37
N ARG A 134 -22.00 -21.59 42.25
CA ARG A 134 -23.04 -22.63 42.23
C ARG A 134 -22.57 -23.91 42.90
N GLU A 135 -21.33 -24.32 42.69
CA GLU A 135 -20.77 -25.50 43.34
C GLU A 135 -20.64 -25.32 44.86
N CYS A 136 -20.25 -24.13 45.33
CA CYS A 136 -20.23 -23.79 46.75
C CYS A 136 -21.62 -23.84 47.41
N GLU A 137 -22.66 -23.35 46.73
CA GLU A 137 -24.04 -23.37 47.24
C GLU A 137 -24.60 -24.82 47.30
N LEU A 138 -24.30 -25.65 46.30
CA LEU A 138 -24.68 -27.06 46.29
C LEU A 138 -24.01 -27.85 47.42
N ALA A 139 -22.72 -27.59 47.69
CA ALA A 139 -21.99 -28.24 48.76
C ALA A 139 -22.53 -27.91 50.17
N GLN A 140 -23.11 -26.72 50.36
CA GLN A 140 -23.71 -26.30 51.64
C GLN A 140 -25.11 -26.88 51.88
N THR A 141 -25.81 -27.29 50.84
CA THR A 141 -27.19 -27.82 50.94
C THR A 141 -27.23 -29.31 51.28
N ILE A 142 -26.10 -30.02 51.13
CA ILE A 142 -25.97 -31.47 51.34
C ILE A 142 -25.37 -31.80 52.73
N SER A 143 -24.87 -30.79 53.47
CA SER A 143 -24.41 -30.90 54.85
C SER A 143 -25.51 -30.58 55.87
#